data_AF-A0A2R7S799-F1
#
_entry.id   AF-A0A2R7S799-F1
#
_cell.length_a   1.000
_cell.length_b   1.000
_cell.length_c   1.000
_cell.angle_alpha   90.00
_cell.angle_beta   90.00
_cell.angle_gamma   90.00
#
_symmetry.space_group_name_H-M   'P 1'
#
loop_
_entity.id
_entity.type
_entity.pdbx_description
1 polymer ?
#
loop_
_entity_poly.entity_id
_entity_poly.type
_entity_poly.pdbx_seq_one_letter_code
_entity_poly.pdbx_strand_id
1 'polypeptide(L)'
;MSNDDIIDSLNDLIETSKDGEYGFRASAEYLHDTNLKQSFISRAEECRQAAAELQALVVRLGGSAEDGGTAGGALHRGWVAVKGTLAGYTDKAILEETERGEDTALSAYRETLEEALPADVRAVVERQIEGLKRNHELV
;
A
#
# COMPACT_ATOMS: atom_id res chain seq x y z
N MET A 1 -1.02 20.37 -13.05
CA MET A 1 0.03 19.79 -12.20
C MET A 1 1.32 19.77 -12.97
N SER A 2 2.41 20.04 -12.27
CA SER A 2 3.76 19.83 -12.77
C SER A 2 4.11 18.34 -12.70
N ASN A 3 5.23 17.94 -13.33
CA ASN A 3 5.75 16.58 -13.13
C ASN A 3 6.14 16.35 -11.67
N ASP A 4 6.62 17.38 -10.98
CA ASP A 4 7.02 17.29 -9.57
C ASP A 4 5.82 16.96 -8.69
N ASP A 5 4.68 17.62 -8.92
CA ASP A 5 3.44 17.33 -8.17
C ASP A 5 2.99 15.87 -8.39
N ILE A 6 3.10 15.37 -9.63
CA ILE A 6 2.74 13.97 -9.96
C ILE A 6 3.73 12.99 -9.32
N ILE A 7 5.01 13.34 -9.30
CA ILE A 7 6.06 12.52 -8.67
C ILE A 7 5.80 12.40 -7.16
N ASP A 8 5.41 13.49 -6.51
CA ASP A 8 5.08 13.50 -5.08
C ASP A 8 3.89 12.57 -4.79
N SER A 9 2.78 12.70 -5.52
CA SER A 9 1.62 11.82 -5.35
C SER A 9 1.92 10.35 -5.64
N LEU A 10 2.78 10.07 -6.64
CA LEU A 10 3.23 8.70 -6.90
C LEU A 10 4.15 8.16 -5.79
N ASN A 11 4.98 9.00 -5.18
CA ASN A 11 5.80 8.63 -4.03
C ASN A 11 4.94 8.31 -2.80
N ASP A 12 3.87 9.07 -2.55
CA ASP A 12 2.90 8.75 -1.49
C ASP A 12 2.23 7.38 -1.70
N LEU A 13 1.88 7.04 -2.95
CA LEU A 13 1.36 5.71 -3.29
C LEU A 13 2.43 4.61 -3.18
N ILE A 14 3.71 4.91 -3.44
CA ILE A 14 4.83 3.97 -3.23
C ILE A 14 4.99 3.67 -1.75
N GLU A 15 4.98 4.68 -0.89
CA GLU A 15 5.04 4.51 0.57
C GLU A 15 3.85 3.67 1.07
N THR A 16 2.63 4.04 0.66
CA THR A 16 1.40 3.31 0.97
C THR A 16 1.51 1.83 0.57
N SER A 17 2.03 1.56 -0.62
CA SER A 17 2.18 0.19 -1.13
C SER A 17 3.22 -0.60 -0.35
N LYS A 18 4.33 0.02 0.07
CA LYS A 18 5.38 -0.64 0.87
C LYS A 18 4.94 -0.92 2.29
N ASP A 19 4.22 0.02 2.90
CA ASP A 19 3.58 -0.17 4.20
C ASP A 19 2.58 -1.32 4.14
N GLY A 20 1.79 -1.40 3.06
CA GLY A 20 0.91 -2.53 2.77
C GLY A 20 1.67 -3.86 2.66
N GLU A 21 2.74 -3.92 1.87
CA GLU A 21 3.57 -5.14 1.74
C GLU A 21 4.05 -5.63 3.11
N TYR A 22 4.62 -4.73 3.90
CA TYR A 22 5.15 -5.06 5.21
C TYR A 22 4.05 -5.46 6.19
N GLY A 23 2.92 -4.75 6.20
CA GLY A 23 1.76 -5.00 7.03
C GLY A 23 1.17 -6.39 6.78
N PHE A 24 0.91 -6.72 5.51
CA PHE A 24 0.39 -8.03 5.13
C PHE A 24 1.36 -9.18 5.47
N ARG A 25 2.66 -9.02 5.21
CA ARG A 25 3.66 -10.03 5.57
C ARG A 25 3.70 -10.27 7.08
N ALA A 26 3.74 -9.20 7.87
CA ALA A 26 3.79 -9.31 9.32
C ALA A 26 2.49 -9.93 9.87
N SER A 27 1.32 -9.51 9.39
CA SER A 27 0.03 -10.11 9.79
C SER A 27 -0.05 -11.60 9.45
N ALA A 28 0.48 -12.05 8.31
CA ALA A 28 0.52 -13.46 7.92
C ALA A 28 1.32 -14.34 8.89
N GLU A 29 2.31 -13.79 9.61
CA GLU A 29 3.07 -14.53 10.62
C GLU A 29 2.21 -14.89 11.85
N TYR A 30 1.22 -14.06 12.18
CA TYR A 30 0.40 -14.19 13.39
C TYR A 30 -0.98 -14.81 13.18
N LEU A 31 -1.46 -14.89 11.94
CA LEU A 31 -2.72 -15.58 11.63
C LEU A 31 -2.64 -17.07 12.00
N HIS A 32 -3.77 -17.71 12.25
CA HIS A 32 -3.83 -19.16 12.47
C HIS A 32 -4.45 -19.88 11.28
N ASP A 33 -5.45 -19.27 10.64
CA ASP A 33 -6.07 -19.78 9.42
C ASP A 33 -5.08 -19.77 8.24
N THR A 34 -4.90 -20.95 7.63
CA THR A 34 -3.93 -21.12 6.52
C THR A 34 -4.39 -20.44 5.23
N ASN A 35 -5.70 -20.36 4.97
CA ASN A 35 -6.22 -19.66 3.80
C ASN A 35 -6.01 -18.15 3.95
N LEU A 36 -6.31 -17.58 5.14
CA LEU A 36 -6.05 -16.17 5.41
C LEU A 36 -4.56 -15.83 5.27
N LYS A 37 -3.66 -16.70 5.76
CA LYS A 37 -2.21 -16.54 5.53
C LYS A 37 -1.86 -16.43 4.06
N GLN A 38 -2.35 -17.35 3.22
CA GLN A 38 -2.05 -17.33 1.79
C GLN A 38 -2.60 -16.07 1.12
N SER A 39 -3.82 -15.65 1.47
CA SER A 39 -4.39 -14.40 0.97
C SER A 39 -3.55 -13.18 1.35
N PHE A 40 -3.08 -13.09 2.60
CA PHE A 40 -2.22 -12.00 3.05
C PHE A 40 -0.85 -12.01 2.32
N ILE A 41 -0.25 -13.18 2.11
CA ILE A 41 0.99 -13.28 1.33
C ILE A 41 0.79 -12.86 -0.14
N SER A 42 -0.34 -13.20 -0.75
CA SER A 42 -0.70 -12.73 -2.10
C SER A 42 -0.81 -11.20 -2.13
N ARG A 43 -1.55 -10.63 -1.17
CA ARG A 43 -1.71 -9.17 -1.05
C ARG A 43 -0.37 -8.45 -0.86
N ALA A 44 0.54 -9.01 -0.05
CA ALA A 44 1.88 -8.46 0.11
C ALA A 44 2.66 -8.41 -1.22
N GLU A 45 2.53 -9.46 -2.04
CA GLU A 45 3.17 -9.51 -3.36
C GLU A 45 2.54 -8.51 -4.35
N GLU A 46 1.23 -8.31 -4.31
CA GLU A 46 0.55 -7.30 -5.13
C GLU A 46 0.98 -5.88 -4.75
N CYS A 47 1.11 -5.59 -3.45
CA CYS A 47 1.67 -4.35 -2.93
C CYS A 47 3.11 -4.10 -3.43
N ARG A 48 3.96 -5.14 -3.38
CA ARG A 48 5.34 -5.08 -3.89
C ARG A 48 5.38 -4.74 -5.38
N GLN A 49 4.51 -5.38 -6.18
CA GLN A 49 4.42 -5.13 -7.61
C GLN A 49 3.91 -3.72 -7.91
N ALA A 50 2.91 -3.25 -7.16
CA ALA A 50 2.39 -1.89 -7.29
C ALA A 50 3.47 -0.84 -7.03
N ALA A 51 4.20 -0.98 -5.92
CA ALA A 51 5.33 -0.11 -5.59
C ALA A 51 6.37 -0.07 -6.71
N ALA A 52 6.80 -1.23 -7.23
CA ALA A 52 7.81 -1.31 -8.29
C ALA A 52 7.35 -0.62 -9.59
N GLU A 53 6.09 -0.74 -9.96
CA GLU A 53 5.54 -0.08 -11.15
C GLU A 53 5.45 1.43 -10.96
N LEU A 54 4.97 1.90 -9.81
CA LEU A 54 4.91 3.33 -9.48
C LEU A 54 6.31 3.94 -9.46
N GLN A 55 7.31 3.25 -8.90
CA GLN A 55 8.71 3.68 -8.90
C GLN A 55 9.24 3.86 -10.33
N ALA A 56 8.89 2.95 -11.24
CA ALA A 56 9.27 3.07 -12.65
C ALA A 56 8.62 4.30 -13.32
N LEU A 57 7.38 4.64 -12.95
CA LEU A 57 6.72 5.87 -13.43
C LEU A 57 7.43 7.12 -12.92
N VAL A 58 7.79 7.18 -11.62
CA VAL A 58 8.53 8.31 -11.03
C VAL A 58 9.85 8.55 -11.76
N VAL A 59 10.65 7.51 -11.97
CA VAL A 59 11.93 7.62 -12.69
C VAL A 59 11.72 8.12 -14.13
N ARG A 60 10.68 7.64 -14.80
CA ARG A 60 10.35 8.05 -16.18
C ARG A 60 9.90 9.51 -16.26
N LEU A 61 9.24 10.03 -15.22
CA LEU A 61 8.87 11.45 -15.11
C LEU A 61 10.05 12.36 -14.76
N GLY A 62 11.22 11.79 -14.47
CA GLY A 62 12.45 12.51 -14.12
C GLY A 62 12.69 12.66 -12.62
N GLY A 63 11.89 11.99 -11.78
CA GLY A 63 11.98 12.06 -10.32
C GLY A 63 12.87 10.98 -9.69
N SER A 64 13.04 11.11 -8.37
CA SER A 64 13.62 10.05 -7.53
C SER A 64 12.50 9.29 -6.88
N ALA A 65 12.45 7.97 -7.12
CA ALA A 65 11.44 7.11 -6.55
C ALA A 65 11.77 6.77 -5.09
N GLU A 66 10.77 6.87 -4.22
CA GLU A 66 10.93 6.56 -2.80
C GLU A 66 11.27 5.08 -2.60
N ASP A 67 12.25 4.77 -1.75
CA ASP A 67 12.68 3.40 -1.45
C ASP A 67 12.05 2.85 -0.16
N GLY A 68 11.24 3.64 0.53
CA GLY A 68 10.46 3.25 1.71
C GLY A 68 11.18 3.57 3.01
N GLY A 69 12.11 4.54 2.97
CA GLY A 69 13.00 4.86 4.08
C GLY A 69 13.38 6.32 4.23
N THR A 70 12.97 7.22 3.33
CA THR A 70 13.30 8.64 3.47
C THR A 70 12.31 9.41 4.37
N ALA A 71 12.72 10.62 4.76
CA ALA A 71 12.21 11.38 5.90
C ALA A 71 10.73 11.83 5.82
N GLY A 72 9.99 11.46 4.78
CA GLY A 72 8.53 11.60 4.66
C GLY A 72 7.74 10.50 5.38
N GLY A 73 8.34 9.32 5.56
CA GLY A 73 7.76 8.11 6.16
C GLY A 73 7.49 8.16 7.67
N ALA A 74 6.86 9.24 8.15
CA ALA A 74 6.30 9.36 9.49
C ALA A 74 5.21 8.30 9.78
N LEU A 75 4.74 7.57 8.76
CA LEU A 75 3.85 6.41 8.86
C LEU A 75 4.45 5.27 9.71
N HIS A 76 5.78 5.17 9.83
CA HIS A 76 6.42 4.00 10.42
C HIS A 76 6.44 3.94 11.97
N ARG A 77 5.89 4.94 12.70
CA ARG A 77 5.69 4.82 14.17
C ARG A 77 4.36 4.16 14.54
N GLY A 78 3.39 4.15 13.63
CA GLY A 78 2.10 3.50 13.87
C GLY A 78 2.20 1.98 13.89
N TRP A 79 2.84 1.39 12.88
CA TRP A 79 2.89 -0.06 12.72
C TRP A 79 3.92 -0.77 13.63
N VAL A 80 5.02 -0.10 14.00
CA VAL A 80 5.95 -0.66 15.01
C VAL A 80 5.25 -0.80 16.38
N ALA A 81 4.28 0.06 16.70
CA ALA A 81 3.42 -0.13 17.87
C ALA A 81 2.49 -1.36 17.71
N VAL A 82 2.03 -1.65 16.49
CA VAL A 82 1.22 -2.84 16.14
C VAL A 82 2.02 -4.15 16.28
N LYS A 83 3.31 -4.18 15.90
CA LYS A 83 4.19 -5.35 16.17
C LYS A 83 4.35 -5.67 17.66
N GLY A 84 4.31 -4.66 18.52
CA GLY A 84 4.35 -4.85 19.98
C GLY A 84 3.06 -5.45 20.55
N THR A 85 1.93 -5.32 19.85
CA THR A 85 0.60 -5.74 20.32
C THR A 85 0.02 -6.96 19.59
N LEU A 86 0.53 -7.33 18.41
CA LEU A 86 0.09 -8.51 17.64
C LEU A 86 0.36 -9.84 18.33
N ALA A 87 1.35 -9.91 19.23
CA ALA A 87 1.58 -11.07 20.07
C ALA A 87 0.42 -11.25 21.07
N GLY A 88 -0.55 -12.10 20.71
CA GLY A 88 -1.76 -12.35 21.51
C GLY A 88 -3.06 -11.80 20.91
N TYR A 89 -3.01 -11.18 19.72
CA TYR A 89 -4.22 -10.82 18.99
C TYR A 89 -4.91 -12.04 18.40
N THR A 90 -6.24 -12.00 18.41
CA THR A 90 -7.07 -12.94 17.66
C THR A 90 -6.99 -12.62 16.17
N ASP A 91 -7.19 -13.61 15.29
CA ASP A 91 -7.27 -13.40 13.84
C ASP A 91 -8.25 -12.24 13.49
N LYS A 92 -9.33 -12.05 14.26
CA LYS A 92 -10.26 -10.91 14.10
C LYS A 92 -9.61 -9.54 14.29
N ALA A 93 -8.80 -9.37 15.33
CA ALA A 93 -8.12 -8.10 15.59
C ALA A 93 -7.07 -7.77 14.50
N ILE A 94 -6.46 -8.80 13.92
CA ILE A 94 -5.55 -8.65 12.77
C ILE A 94 -6.33 -8.18 11.54
N LEU A 95 -7.50 -8.76 11.28
CA LEU A 95 -8.36 -8.37 10.17
C LEU A 95 -8.89 -6.93 10.33
N GLU A 96 -9.33 -6.52 11.53
CA GLU A 96 -9.79 -5.15 11.80
C GLU A 96 -8.70 -4.09 11.56
N GLU A 97 -7.44 -4.38 11.91
CA GLU A 97 -6.34 -3.45 11.60
C GLU A 97 -5.99 -3.47 10.10
N THR A 98 -6.12 -4.63 9.46
CA THR A 98 -5.91 -4.75 8.01
C THR A 98 -6.95 -3.94 7.23
N GLU A 99 -8.22 -4.02 7.63
CA GLU A 99 -9.32 -3.25 7.03
C GLU A 99 -9.08 -1.74 7.13
N ARG A 100 -8.64 -1.25 8.31
CA ARG A 100 -8.26 0.17 8.49
C ARG A 100 -7.09 0.60 7.59
N GLY A 101 -6.10 -0.28 7.41
CA GLY A 101 -4.98 -0.05 6.50
C GLY A 101 -5.43 0.01 5.04
N GLU A 102 -6.30 -0.92 4.62
CA GLU A 102 -6.86 -0.96 3.27
C GLU A 102 -7.75 0.26 2.97
N ASP A 103 -8.54 0.74 3.94
CA ASP A 103 -9.31 1.99 3.81
C ASP A 103 -8.40 3.21 3.59
N THR A 104 -7.31 3.28 4.34
CA THR A 104 -6.31 4.36 4.20
C THR A 104 -5.68 4.32 2.80
N ALA A 105 -5.32 3.12 2.33
CA ALA A 105 -4.80 2.95 0.98
C ALA A 105 -5.84 3.34 -0.08
N LEU A 106 -7.10 2.93 0.06
CA LEU A 106 -8.18 3.31 -0.85
C LEU A 106 -8.36 4.83 -0.92
N SER A 107 -8.22 5.55 0.21
CA SER A 107 -8.27 7.02 0.22
C SER A 107 -7.12 7.61 -0.58
N ALA A 108 -5.88 7.19 -0.32
CA ALA A 108 -4.69 7.69 -1.03
C ALA A 108 -4.79 7.51 -2.56
N TYR A 109 -5.26 6.34 -3.01
CA TYR A 109 -5.48 6.08 -4.43
C TYR A 109 -6.61 6.96 -5.01
N ARG A 110 -7.70 7.19 -4.26
CA ARG A 110 -8.79 8.07 -4.71
C ARG A 110 -8.33 9.51 -4.84
N GLU A 111 -7.64 10.03 -3.83
CA GLU A 111 -7.08 11.38 -3.81
C GLU A 111 -6.14 11.59 -5.00
N THR A 112 -5.23 10.63 -5.25
CA THR A 112 -4.33 10.67 -6.42
C THR A 112 -5.11 10.64 -7.75
N LEU A 113 -6.27 9.98 -7.82
CA LEU A 113 -7.07 9.93 -9.05
C LEU A 113 -7.90 11.19 -9.31
N GLU A 114 -8.11 12.04 -8.30
CA GLU A 114 -8.75 13.36 -8.46
C GLU A 114 -7.81 14.37 -9.15
N GLU A 115 -6.52 14.07 -9.18
CA GLU A 115 -5.48 14.89 -9.79
C GLU A 115 -5.43 14.82 -11.32
N ALA A 116 -4.81 15.83 -11.93
CA ALA A 116 -4.62 15.89 -13.38
C ALA A 116 -3.41 15.03 -13.84
N LEU A 117 -3.56 13.71 -13.74
CA LEU A 117 -2.55 12.73 -14.13
C LEU A 117 -2.44 12.55 -15.67
N PRO A 118 -1.23 12.32 -16.22
CA PRO A 118 -1.03 11.81 -17.57
C PRO A 118 -1.81 10.50 -17.79
N ALA A 119 -2.33 10.30 -19.00
CA ALA A 119 -3.23 9.17 -19.29
C ALA A 119 -2.62 7.79 -18.99
N ASP A 120 -1.32 7.63 -19.22
CA ASP A 120 -0.59 6.40 -18.96
C ASP A 120 -0.32 6.18 -17.46
N VAL A 121 -0.09 7.25 -16.69
CA VAL A 121 0.00 7.20 -15.22
C VAL A 121 -1.36 6.86 -14.61
N ARG A 122 -2.42 7.57 -15.04
CA ARG A 122 -3.79 7.32 -14.59
C ARG A 122 -4.21 5.87 -14.79
N ALA A 123 -3.92 5.30 -15.95
CA ALA A 123 -4.26 3.91 -16.26
C ALA A 123 -3.62 2.89 -15.28
N VAL A 124 -2.40 3.18 -14.80
CA VAL A 124 -1.74 2.34 -13.79
C VAL A 124 -2.44 2.49 -12.43
N VAL A 125 -2.66 3.72 -11.98
CA VAL A 125 -3.31 4.00 -10.68
C VAL A 125 -4.74 3.43 -10.63
N GLU A 126 -5.51 3.56 -11.72
CA GLU A 126 -6.85 2.97 -11.85
C GLU A 126 -6.80 1.44 -11.80
N ARG A 127 -5.84 0.80 -12.47
CA ARG A 127 -5.70 -0.66 -12.42
C ARG A 127 -5.38 -1.15 -11.02
N GLN A 128 -4.52 -0.44 -10.30
CA GLN A 128 -4.09 -0.79 -8.95
C GLN A 128 -5.21 -0.61 -7.92
N ILE A 129 -5.96 0.51 -7.95
CA ILE A 129 -7.11 0.70 -7.03
C ILE A 129 -8.21 -0.33 -7.26
N GLU A 130 -8.45 -0.77 -8.51
CA GLU A 130 -9.41 -1.84 -8.78
C GLU A 130 -8.93 -3.20 -8.22
N GLY A 131 -7.62 -3.44 -8.19
CA GLY A 131 -7.03 -4.58 -7.47
C GLY A 131 -7.30 -4.51 -5.97
N LEU A 132 -7.03 -3.35 -5.37
CA LEU A 132 -7.25 -3.10 -3.94
C LEU A 132 -8.73 -3.28 -3.55
N LYS A 133 -9.67 -2.74 -4.33
CA LYS A 133 -11.12 -2.91 -4.09
C LYS A 133 -11.56 -4.38 -4.12
N ARG A 134 -11.12 -5.14 -5.13
CA ARG A 134 -11.44 -6.58 -5.21
C ARG A 134 -10.93 -7.34 -4.00
N ASN A 135 -9.77 -6.96 -3.49
CA ASN A 135 -9.21 -7.57 -2.29
C ASN A 135 -9.99 -7.18 -1.04
N HIS A 136 -10.37 -5.91 -0.91
CA HIS A 136 -11.12 -5.43 0.24
C HIS A 136 -12.51 -6.10 0.38
N GLU A 137 -13.17 -6.43 -0.74
CA GLU A 137 -14.46 -7.14 -0.75
C GLU A 137 -14.37 -8.62 -0.31
N LEU A 138 -13.18 -9.18 -0.14
CA LEU A 138 -12.94 -10.60 0.20
C LEU A 138 -12.59 -10.83 1.68
N VAL A 139 -12.58 -9.79 2.51
CA VAL A 139 -12.26 -9.84 3.95
C VAL A 139 -13.53 -9.94 4.80
#